data_AF-A0ABD6IHW4-F1
#
_entry.id   AF-A0ABD6IHW4-F1
#
_cell.length_a   1.000
_cell.length_b   1.000
_cell.length_c   1.000
_cell.angle_alpha   90.00
_cell.angle_beta   90.00
_cell.angle_gamma   90.00
#
_symmetry.space_group_name_H-M   'P 1'
#
loop_
_entity.id
_entity.type
_entity.pdbx_description
1 polymer ?
#
loop_
_entity_poly.entity_id
_entity_poly.type
_entity_poly.pdbx_seq_one_letter_code
_entity_poly.pdbx_strand_id
1 'polypeptide(L)'
;MPPSVPPPVPAFAPTPDPLTPARDITHAHFQAGHQVVVVKGVAGRELWGDAMRVVAPSWHTPTDEDGWRLRDPDGGAQTFVTAHPRYLVHLERRCPDCLIYLRAMEDHLLPKFSRHTDAVVDCGWYTTTALNQLVHVADARGGR
;
A
#
# COMPACT_ATOMS: atom_id res chain seq x y z
N MET A 1 -9.45 -46.50 -9.37
CA MET A 1 -9.68 -45.03 -9.44
C MET A 1 -8.70 -44.37 -8.47
N PRO A 2 -7.79 -43.50 -8.93
CA PRO A 2 -6.98 -42.72 -8.00
C PRO A 2 -7.82 -41.58 -7.39
N PRO A 3 -7.61 -41.21 -6.11
CA PRO A 3 -8.33 -40.10 -5.50
C PRO A 3 -7.84 -38.76 -6.07
N SER A 4 -8.77 -37.95 -6.57
CA SER A 4 -8.49 -36.58 -7.02
C SER A 4 -8.09 -35.71 -5.83
N VAL A 5 -6.83 -35.29 -5.79
CA VAL A 5 -6.36 -34.25 -4.87
C VAL A 5 -6.94 -32.90 -5.34
N PRO A 6 -7.67 -32.15 -4.50
CA PRO A 6 -8.12 -30.82 -4.86
C PRO A 6 -6.91 -29.89 -5.09
N PRO A 7 -6.94 -28.99 -6.07
CA PRO A 7 -5.84 -28.06 -6.31
C PRO A 7 -5.59 -27.21 -5.05
N PRO A 8 -4.32 -26.87 -4.74
CA PRO A 8 -4.03 -25.95 -3.64
C PRO A 8 -4.75 -24.63 -3.90
N VAL A 9 -5.63 -24.24 -2.97
CA VAL A 9 -6.28 -22.94 -2.99
C VAL A 9 -5.17 -21.89 -2.82
N PRO A 10 -5.00 -20.92 -3.73
CA PRO A 10 -4.08 -19.82 -3.51
C PRO A 10 -4.52 -19.08 -2.25
N ALA A 11 -3.63 -18.95 -1.26
CA ALA A 11 -3.88 -18.24 0.00
C ALA A 11 -3.92 -16.71 -0.17
N PHE A 12 -4.40 -16.21 -1.30
CA PHE A 12 -4.54 -14.80 -1.61
C PHE A 12 -5.99 -14.52 -1.95
N ALA A 13 -6.82 -14.41 -0.92
CA ALA A 13 -8.00 -13.59 -1.02
C ALA A 13 -7.53 -12.15 -0.78
N PRO A 14 -7.60 -11.23 -1.77
CA PRO A 14 -7.33 -9.83 -1.51
C PRO A 14 -8.33 -9.38 -0.44
N THR A 15 -7.82 -9.07 0.75
CA THR A 15 -8.68 -8.57 1.82
C THR A 15 -9.09 -7.17 1.38
N PRO A 16 -10.38 -6.89 1.16
CA PRO A 16 -10.80 -5.53 0.86
C PRO A 16 -10.40 -4.66 2.05
N ASP A 17 -9.48 -3.72 1.85
CA ASP A 17 -9.10 -2.78 2.88
C ASP A 17 -10.09 -1.62 2.87
N PRO A 18 -10.88 -1.42 3.94
CA PRO A 18 -11.73 -0.25 4.04
C PRO A 18 -10.94 1.03 4.36
N LEU A 19 -9.70 0.92 4.85
CA LEU A 19 -8.96 2.05 5.39
C LEU A 19 -8.24 2.86 4.32
N THR A 20 -7.49 2.22 3.43
CA THR A 20 -6.74 2.91 2.36
C THR A 20 -7.65 3.65 1.38
N PRO A 21 -8.73 3.05 0.83
CA PRO A 21 -9.57 3.72 -0.16
C PRO A 21 -10.40 4.86 0.43
N ALA A 22 -10.79 4.77 1.71
CA ALA A 22 -11.62 5.75 2.40
C ALA A 22 -10.83 6.89 3.07
N ARG A 23 -9.50 6.90 2.94
CA ARG A 23 -8.65 7.91 3.56
C ARG A 23 -8.72 9.23 2.79
N ASP A 24 -9.34 10.21 3.42
CA ASP A 24 -9.36 11.60 2.95
C ASP A 24 -8.02 12.28 3.31
N ILE A 25 -7.18 12.50 2.30
CA ILE A 25 -5.90 13.18 2.47
C ILE A 25 -5.57 13.99 1.22
N THR A 26 -5.19 15.24 1.43
CA THR A 26 -4.89 16.16 0.33
C THR A 26 -3.48 15.93 -0.20
N HIS A 27 -3.27 16.31 -1.47
CA HIS A 27 -1.95 16.27 -2.10
C HIS A 27 -0.89 17.04 -1.31
N ALA A 28 -1.26 18.22 -0.79
CA ALA A 28 -0.41 19.12 -0.01
C ALA A 28 0.08 18.55 1.33
N HIS A 29 -0.47 17.41 1.78
CA HIS A 29 -0.02 16.73 2.98
C HIS A 29 1.43 16.22 2.87
N PHE A 30 1.89 15.96 1.64
CA PHE A 30 3.26 15.55 1.35
C PHE A 30 4.03 16.66 0.62
N GLN A 31 5.36 16.53 0.67
CA GLN A 31 6.28 17.45 0.00
C GLN A 31 7.48 16.65 -0.50
N ALA A 32 8.13 17.17 -1.54
CA ALA A 32 9.38 16.61 -2.02
C ALA A 32 10.42 16.51 -0.88
N GLY A 33 11.13 15.38 -0.84
CA GLY A 33 12.08 15.05 0.20
C GLY A 33 11.50 14.27 1.38
N HIS A 34 10.18 14.22 1.58
CA HIS A 34 9.57 13.41 2.63
C HIS A 34 9.83 11.92 2.44
N GLN A 35 10.09 11.21 3.53
CA GLN A 35 10.09 9.76 3.58
C GLN A 35 8.69 9.26 3.91
N VAL A 36 8.22 8.32 3.11
CA VAL A 36 6.91 7.71 3.24
C VAL A 36 7.02 6.18 3.19
N VAL A 37 6.02 5.49 3.70
CA VAL A 37 5.82 4.06 3.52
C VAL A 37 4.51 3.82 2.77
N VAL A 38 4.55 2.89 1.82
CA VAL A 38 3.37 2.27 1.21
C VAL A 38 3.09 0.98 1.96
N VAL A 39 2.13 0.98 2.89
CA VAL A 39 1.84 -0.17 3.75
C VAL A 39 1.24 -1.30 2.92
N LYS A 40 1.84 -2.49 2.96
CA LYS A 40 1.41 -3.67 2.19
C LYS A 40 0.74 -4.76 3.01
N GLY A 41 1.02 -4.81 4.32
CA GLY A 41 0.39 -5.80 5.20
C GLY A 41 1.08 -5.92 6.55
N VAL A 42 1.24 -7.15 7.04
CA VAL A 42 1.80 -7.46 8.37
C VAL A 42 3.05 -8.35 8.26
N ALA A 43 4.11 -8.00 9.01
CA ALA A 43 5.30 -8.82 9.18
C ALA A 43 5.43 -9.14 10.67
N GLY A 44 5.19 -10.40 11.02
CA GLY A 44 5.11 -10.83 12.41
C GLY A 44 4.01 -10.13 13.19
N ARG A 45 4.35 -9.11 14.00
CA ARG A 45 3.39 -8.34 14.82
C ARG A 45 3.34 -6.85 14.50
N GLU A 46 3.93 -6.45 13.38
CA GLU A 46 4.03 -5.05 12.99
C GLU A 46 3.52 -4.87 11.55
N LEU A 47 3.08 -3.65 11.24
CA LEU A 47 2.79 -3.27 9.86
C LEU A 47 4.10 -3.23 9.06
N TRP A 48 4.06 -3.63 7.80
CA TRP A 48 5.19 -3.49 6.89
C TRP A 48 4.75 -2.94 5.54
N GLY A 49 5.71 -2.44 4.80
CA GLY A 49 5.50 -1.84 3.49
C GLY A 49 6.81 -1.37 2.88
N ASP A 50 6.72 -0.77 1.69
CA ASP A 50 7.88 -0.22 0.99
C ASP A 50 8.17 1.19 1.48
N ALA A 51 9.38 1.41 2.01
CA ALA A 51 9.87 2.75 2.32
C ALA A 51 10.31 3.44 1.03
N MET A 52 9.82 4.66 0.81
CA MET A 52 10.06 5.43 -0.40
C MET A 52 10.27 6.90 -0.09
N ARG A 53 10.91 7.61 -1.02
CA ARG A 53 11.11 9.06 -0.94
C ARG A 53 10.20 9.78 -1.92
N VAL A 54 9.47 10.79 -1.46
CA VAL A 54 8.72 11.71 -2.31
C VAL A 54 9.70 12.60 -3.09
N VAL A 55 9.58 12.66 -4.41
CA VAL A 55 10.53 13.37 -5.28
C VAL A 55 9.92 14.59 -5.93
N ALA A 56 8.71 14.46 -6.49
CA ALA A 56 8.07 15.54 -7.23
C ALA A 56 6.55 15.33 -7.28
N PRO A 57 5.76 16.41 -7.41
CA PRO A 57 4.35 16.29 -7.76
C PRO A 57 4.19 15.58 -9.11
N SER A 58 3.08 14.89 -9.30
CA SER A 58 2.77 14.09 -10.49
C SER A 58 1.25 14.01 -10.69
N TRP A 59 0.81 13.37 -11.76
CA TRP A 59 -0.60 13.03 -11.99
C TRP A 59 -0.83 11.52 -11.79
N HIS A 60 -1.86 11.15 -11.03
CA HIS A 60 -2.23 9.76 -10.79
C HIS A 60 -3.45 9.38 -11.64
N THR A 61 -3.17 8.98 -12.89
CA THR A 61 -4.18 8.61 -13.90
C THR A 61 -5.23 7.61 -13.42
N PRO A 62 -4.93 6.55 -12.64
CA PRO A 62 -5.94 5.57 -12.24
C PRO A 62 -7.05 6.13 -11.35
N THR A 63 -6.79 7.24 -10.66
CA THR A 63 -7.78 7.93 -9.82
C THR A 63 -8.18 9.28 -10.38
N ASP A 64 -7.59 9.70 -11.51
CA ASP A 64 -7.76 11.04 -12.10
C ASP A 64 -7.54 12.19 -11.09
N GLU A 65 -6.56 12.01 -10.19
CA GLU A 65 -6.26 12.92 -9.09
C GLU A 65 -4.74 13.21 -9.02
N ASP A 66 -4.37 14.26 -8.27
CA ASP A 66 -2.98 14.61 -8.05
C ASP A 66 -2.21 13.49 -7.34
N GLY A 67 -1.01 13.21 -7.83
CA GLY A 67 -0.14 12.14 -7.35
C GLY A 67 1.23 12.63 -6.89
N TRP A 68 2.00 11.71 -6.32
CA TRP A 68 3.40 11.92 -5.99
C TRP A 68 4.29 10.93 -6.73
N ARG A 69 5.33 11.44 -7.37
CA ARG A 69 6.43 10.60 -7.85
C ARG A 69 7.31 10.22 -6.68
N LEU A 70 7.46 8.91 -6.49
CA LEU A 70 8.23 8.29 -5.43
C LEU A 70 9.49 7.67 -6.00
N ARG A 71 10.53 7.61 -5.18
CA ARG A 71 11.77 6.88 -5.47
C ARG A 71 11.97 5.80 -4.43
N ASP A 72 12.22 4.59 -4.91
CA ASP A 72 12.72 3.49 -4.11
C ASP A 72 14.20 3.76 -3.76
N PRO A 73 14.57 3.79 -2.46
CA PRO A 73 15.94 4.06 -2.02
C PRO A 73 16.91 2.92 -2.32
N ASP A 74 16.45 1.67 -2.32
CA ASP A 74 17.29 0.49 -2.55
C ASP A 74 17.57 0.28 -4.04
N GLY A 75 16.68 0.82 -4.87
CA GLY A 75 16.76 0.67 -6.32
C GLY A 75 16.43 -0.76 -6.74
N GLY A 76 15.34 -0.92 -7.49
CA GLY A 76 14.89 -2.20 -8.01
C GLY A 76 14.61 -2.18 -9.51
N ALA A 77 13.76 -3.10 -9.97
CA ALA A 77 13.29 -3.16 -11.36
C ALA A 77 12.62 -1.85 -11.83
N GLN A 78 12.10 -1.05 -10.88
CA GLN A 78 11.60 0.29 -11.12
C GLN A 78 12.15 1.25 -10.07
N THR A 79 12.91 2.26 -10.50
CA THR A 79 13.49 3.27 -9.58
C THR A 79 12.46 4.32 -9.16
N PHE A 80 11.41 4.51 -9.97
CA PHE A 80 10.37 5.49 -9.71
C PHE A 80 8.98 4.93 -9.98
N VAL A 81 8.06 5.21 -9.07
CA VAL A 81 6.64 4.96 -9.22
C VAL A 81 5.86 6.25 -8.96
N THR A 82 4.65 6.36 -9.47
CA THR A 82 3.71 7.41 -9.06
C THR A 82 2.61 6.80 -8.22
N ALA A 83 2.24 7.43 -7.12
CA ALA A 83 1.20 6.94 -6.22
C ALA A 83 0.26 8.06 -5.79
N HIS A 84 -0.99 7.70 -5.48
CA HIS A 84 -1.95 8.60 -4.88
C HIS A 84 -1.57 8.94 -3.42
N PRO A 85 -1.76 10.19 -2.94
CA PRO A 85 -1.49 10.58 -1.55
C PRO A 85 -2.09 9.65 -0.49
N ARG A 86 -3.28 9.10 -0.75
CA ARG A 86 -3.96 8.19 0.21
C ARG A 86 -3.22 6.89 0.48
N TYR A 87 -2.35 6.45 -0.43
CA TYR A 87 -1.54 5.24 -0.26
C TYR A 87 -0.28 5.47 0.60
N LEU A 88 0.03 6.73 0.92
CA LEU A 88 1.30 7.15 1.51
C LEU A 88 1.15 7.47 2.99
N VAL A 89 2.14 7.07 3.79
CA VAL A 89 2.20 7.39 5.22
C VAL A 89 3.57 7.92 5.56
N HIS A 90 3.70 9.02 6.31
CA HIS A 90 5.02 9.50 6.72
C HIS A 90 5.74 8.48 7.60
N LEU A 91 7.02 8.25 7.32
CA LEU A 91 7.86 7.34 8.11
C LEU A 91 8.56 8.04 9.29
N GLU A 92 9.08 9.25 9.06
CA GLU A 92 9.97 9.94 10.03
C GLU A 92 9.30 11.10 10.78
N ARG A 93 8.01 11.37 10.53
CA ARG A 93 7.29 12.52 11.12
C ARG A 93 6.19 12.06 12.06
N ARG A 94 6.08 12.70 13.23
CA ARG A 94 4.90 12.65 14.09
C ARG A 94 3.74 13.40 13.43
N CYS A 95 3.28 12.90 12.29
CA CYS A 95 2.14 13.43 11.57
C CYS A 95 0.86 12.82 12.18
N PRO A 96 -0.05 13.63 12.76
CA PRO A 96 -1.25 13.11 13.41
C PRO A 96 -2.11 12.23 12.49
N ASP A 97 -2.36 12.67 11.26
CA ASP A 97 -3.21 11.93 10.31
C ASP A 97 -2.59 10.58 9.94
N CYS A 98 -1.27 10.55 9.73
CA CYS A 98 -0.55 9.31 9.44
C CYS A 98 -0.52 8.37 10.64
N LEU A 99 -0.34 8.89 11.87
CA LEU A 99 -0.34 8.07 13.09
C LEU A 99 -1.73 7.49 13.39
N ILE A 100 -2.80 8.27 13.23
CA ILE A 100 -4.18 7.80 13.40
C ILE A 100 -4.47 6.69 12.39
N TYR A 101 -4.05 6.88 11.14
CA TYR A 101 -4.22 5.87 10.10
C TYR A 101 -3.43 4.60 10.37
N LEU A 102 -2.15 4.70 10.76
CA LEU A 102 -1.35 3.54 11.16
C LEU A 102 -1.99 2.79 12.32
N ARG A 103 -2.46 3.52 13.33
CA ARG A 103 -3.14 2.90 14.48
C ARG A 103 -4.41 2.16 14.06
N ALA A 104 -5.23 2.76 13.19
CA ALA A 104 -6.42 2.13 12.66
C ALA A 104 -6.08 0.85 11.87
N MET A 105 -5.00 0.87 11.07
CA MET A 105 -4.51 -0.33 10.37
C MET A 105 -4.01 -1.41 11.33
N GLU A 106 -3.25 -1.05 12.36
CA GLU A 106 -2.80 -1.99 13.39
C GLU A 106 -3.97 -2.67 14.08
N ASP A 107 -4.94 -1.88 14.56
CA ASP A 107 -6.12 -2.38 15.27
C ASP A 107 -6.98 -3.29 14.37
N HIS A 108 -6.95 -3.08 13.04
CA HIS A 108 -7.70 -3.87 12.07
C HIS A 108 -6.99 -5.14 11.60
N LEU A 109 -5.68 -5.07 11.33
CA LEU A 109 -4.93 -6.12 10.65
C LEU A 109 -4.22 -7.06 11.62
N LEU A 110 -3.59 -6.54 12.69
CA LEU A 110 -2.80 -7.38 13.59
C LEU A 110 -3.63 -8.50 14.25
N PRO A 111 -4.88 -8.27 14.69
CA PRO A 111 -5.71 -9.36 15.23
C PRO A 111 -5.99 -10.47 14.21
N LYS A 112 -6.19 -10.11 12.93
CA LYS A 112 -6.48 -11.06 11.83
C LYS A 112 -5.29 -11.95 11.51
N PHE A 113 -4.08 -11.43 11.66
CA PHE A 113 -2.84 -12.15 11.38
C PHE A 113 -2.09 -12.62 12.63
N SER A 114 -2.74 -12.62 13.80
CA SER A 114 -2.16 -12.99 15.09
C SER A 114 -1.51 -14.39 15.16
N ARG A 115 -1.87 -15.29 14.24
CA ARG A 115 -1.28 -16.64 14.12
C ARG A 115 -0.05 -16.71 13.20
N HIS A 116 0.31 -15.61 12.54
CA HIS A 116 1.38 -15.52 11.56
C HIS A 116 2.59 -14.77 12.13
N THR A 117 3.05 -15.18 13.32
CA THR A 117 4.06 -14.44 14.11
C THR A 117 5.43 -14.32 13.45
N ASP A 118 5.77 -15.20 12.51
CA ASP A 118 7.07 -15.21 11.83
C ASP A 118 6.94 -15.09 10.30
N ALA A 119 5.73 -14.77 9.80
CA ALA A 119 5.48 -14.65 8.36
C ALA A 119 5.34 -13.18 7.95
N VAL A 120 5.82 -12.90 6.73
CA VAL A 120 5.49 -11.67 6.01
C VAL A 120 4.23 -11.95 5.20
N VAL A 121 3.18 -11.21 5.49
CA VAL A 121 1.88 -11.29 4.82
C VAL A 121 1.69 -10.03 3.99
N ASP A 122 1.70 -10.20 2.67
CA ASP A 122 1.24 -9.18 1.73
C ASP A 122 -0.28 -9.29 1.59
N CYS A 123 -1.01 -8.19 1.81
CA CYS A 123 -2.46 -8.18 1.71
C CYS A 123 -2.97 -8.09 0.26
N GLY A 124 -2.08 -7.95 -0.73
CA GLY A 124 -2.41 -7.95 -2.15
C GLY A 124 -3.18 -6.71 -2.60
N TRP A 125 -2.97 -5.59 -1.92
CA TRP A 125 -3.74 -4.36 -2.12
C TRP A 125 -3.32 -3.54 -3.32
N TYR A 126 -2.06 -3.67 -3.74
CA TYR A 126 -1.52 -2.82 -4.79
C TYR A 126 -1.10 -3.64 -5.99
N THR A 127 -1.30 -3.04 -7.14
CA THR A 127 -0.66 -3.43 -8.39
C THR A 127 -0.02 -2.20 -9.02
N THR A 128 0.80 -2.41 -10.04
CA THR A 128 1.43 -1.31 -10.78
C THR A 128 0.96 -1.34 -12.23
N THR A 129 0.59 -0.19 -12.76
CA THR A 129 0.19 -0.05 -14.17
C THR A 129 1.39 -0.08 -15.11
N ALA A 130 1.15 -0.17 -16.42
CA ALA A 130 2.20 -0.04 -17.44
C ALA A 130 2.92 1.33 -17.44
N LEU A 131 2.33 2.35 -16.82
CA LEU A 131 2.94 3.68 -16.64
C LEU A 131 3.67 3.82 -15.30
N ASN A 132 3.92 2.72 -14.60
CA ASN A 132 4.54 2.69 -13.28
C ASN A 132 3.75 3.50 -12.23
N GLN A 133 2.41 3.45 -12.31
CA GLN A 133 1.53 4.03 -11.31
C GLN A 133 1.05 2.93 -10.36
N LEU A 134 1.34 3.11 -9.07
CA LEU A 134 0.88 2.24 -8.00
C LEU A 134 -0.62 2.47 -7.79
N VAL A 135 -1.43 1.45 -8.00
CA VAL A 135 -2.89 1.54 -7.88
C VAL A 135 -3.40 0.53 -6.87
N HIS A 136 -4.30 0.97 -6.00
CA HIS A 136 -5.00 0.07 -5.09
C HIS A 136 -6.08 -0.74 -5.85
N VAL A 137 -6.27 -2.01 -5.49
CA VAL A 137 -7.19 -2.94 -6.18
C VAL A 137 -8.64 -2.45 -6.27
N ALA A 138 -9.07 -1.65 -5.29
CA ALA A 138 -10.40 -1.03 -5.31
C ALA A 138 -10.54 0.03 -6.41
N ASP A 139 -9.46 0.75 -6.72
CA ASP A 139 -9.46 1.84 -7.69
C ASP A 139 -9.26 1.32 -9.12
N ALA A 140 -8.51 0.23 -9.26
CA ALA A 140 -8.34 -0.47 -10.53
C ALA A 140 -9.67 -0.97 -11.13
N ARG A 141 -10.72 -1.13 -10.32
CA ARG A 141 -12.05 -1.60 -10.76
C ARG A 141 -12.99 -0.47 -11.20
N GLY A 142 -12.73 0.78 -10.83
CA GLY A 142 -13.59 1.94 -11.14
C GLY A 142 -13.41 2.52 -12.54
N GLY A 143 -12.36 2.14 -13.27
CA GLY A 143 -12.04 2.66 -14.60
C GLY A 143 -12.74 1.98 -15.77
N ARG A 144 -13.95 1.44 -15.60
CA ARG A 144 -14.74 0.83 -16.68
C ARG A 144 -16.11 1.48 -16.82
#